data_AF-A0A9D7WBP6-F1
#
_entry.id   AF-A0A9D7WBP6-F1
#
_cell.length_a   1.000
_cell.length_b   1.000
_cell.length_c   1.000
_cell.angle_alpha   90.00
_cell.angle_beta   90.00
_cell.angle_gamma   90.00
#
_symmetry.space_group_name_H-M   'P 1'
#
loop_
_entity.id
_entity.type
_entity.pdbx_description
1 polymer ?
#
loop_
_entity_poly.entity_id
_entity_poly.type
_entity_poly.pdbx_seq_one_letter_code
_entity_poly.pdbx_strand_id
1 'polypeptide(L)' 'MNFYTCLDNKGDVIARCQTKEAVAVLQRMGRPIAEVKAMRSEEAVVCSLTGSPSDYNEDY' A
#
# COMPACT_ATOMS: atom_id res chain seq x y z
N MET A 1 10.06 -4.64 8.12
CA MET A 1 9.68 -3.89 6.90
C MET A 1 8.70 -2.81 7.35
N ASN A 2 8.98 -1.52 7.11
CA ASN A 2 8.08 -0.44 7.52
C ASN A 2 7.18 -0.04 6.36
N PHE A 3 5.87 -0.05 6.55
CA PHE A 3 4.92 0.40 5.54
C PHE A 3 4.47 1.82 5.86
N TYR A 4 4.10 2.56 4.82
CA TYR A 4 3.64 3.94 4.90
C TYR A 4 2.26 4.02 4.26
N THR A 5 1.30 4.61 4.96
CA THR A 5 -0.01 4.95 4.42
C THR A 5 0.01 6.40 3.96
N CYS A 6 -0.31 6.62 2.70
CA CYS A 6 -0.48 7.94 2.09
C CYS A 6 -1.96 8.31 2.15
N LEU A 7 -2.26 9.45 2.77
CA LEU A 7 -3.61 9.95 2.98
C LEU A 7 -3.85 11.21 2.15
N ASP A 8 -5.08 11.39 1.70
CA ASP A 8 -5.53 12.63 1.07
C ASP A 8 -5.88 13.71 2.09
N ASN A 9 -6.32 14.89 1.61
CA ASN A 9 -6.70 16.02 2.47
C ASN A 9 -7.95 15.75 3.34
N LYS A 10 -8.71 14.68 3.06
CA LYS A 10 -9.89 14.25 3.83
C LYS A 10 -9.55 13.14 4.83
N GLY A 11 -8.33 12.60 4.77
CA GLY A 11 -7.90 11.47 5.58
C GLY A 11 -8.20 10.10 4.94
N ASP A 12 -8.57 10.06 3.66
CA ASP A 12 -8.80 8.82 2.93
C ASP A 12 -7.49 8.20 2.45
N VAL A 13 -7.42 6.86 2.46
CA VAL A 13 -6.23 6.12 2.01
C VAL A 13 -6.11 6.17 0.49
N ILE A 14 -5.06 6.82 -0.01
CA ILE A 14 -4.75 6.86 -1.45
C ILE A 14 -3.88 5.66 -1.84
N ALA A 15 -2.88 5.34 -1.01
CA ALA A 15 -1.90 4.30 -1.31
C ALA A 15 -1.20 3.79 -0.04
N ARG A 16 -0.64 2.59 -0.11
CA ARG A 16 0.31 2.05 0.87
C ARG A 16 1.63 1.72 0.19
N CYS A 17 2.73 2.21 0.77
CA CYS A 17 4.06 2.09 0.20
C CYS A 17 5.01 1.38 1.18
N GLN A 18 5.94 0.59 0.65
CA GLN A 18 6.96 -0.10 1.46
C GLN A 18 8.15 0.80 1.80
N THR A 19 8.37 1.88 1.05
CA THR A 19 9.51 2.79 1.23
C THR A 19 9.06 4.24 1.05
N LYS A 20 9.82 5.16 1.64
CA LYS A 20 9.61 6.60 1.43
C LYS A 20 9.91 7.03 -0.01
N GLU A 21 10.78 6.31 -0.70
CA GLU A 21 11.08 6.57 -2.12
C GLU A 21 9.85 6.33 -3.00
N ALA A 22 9.09 5.26 -2.75
CA ALA A 22 7.83 5.00 -3.45
C ALA A 22 6.80 6.13 -3.19
N VAL A 23 6.75 6.66 -1.96
CA VAL A 23 5.92 7.84 -1.64
C VAL A 23 6.33 9.06 -2.47
N ALA A 24 7.64 9.33 -2.57
CA ALA A 24 8.16 10.45 -3.37
C ALA A 24 7.85 10.30 -4.87
N VAL A 25 7.86 9.07 -5.40
CA VAL A 25 7.44 8.80 -6.79
C VAL A 25 5.96 9.14 -6.98
N LEU A 26 5.07 8.77 -6.04
CA LEU A 26 3.66 9.12 -6.11
C LEU A 26 3.43 10.64 -6.08
N GLN A 27 4.18 11.36 -5.25
CA GLN A 27 4.12 12.83 -5.21
C GLN A 27 4.56 13.45 -6.54
N ARG A 28 5.64 12.95 -7.14
CA ARG A 28 6.12 13.40 -8.47
C ARG A 28 5.13 13.10 -9.59
N MET A 29 4.34 12.04 -9.45
CA MET A 29 3.25 11.69 -10.38
C MET A 29 1.99 12.56 -10.18
N GLY A 30 2.02 13.54 -9.27
CA GLY A 30 0.90 14.46 -9.02
C GLY A 30 -0.20 13.89 -8.13
N ARG A 31 0.07 12.83 -7.36
CA ARG A 31 -0.90 12.34 -6.37
C ARG A 31 -1.01 13.34 -5.21
N PRO A 32 -2.23 13.74 -4.80
CA PRO A 32 -2.45 14.74 -3.76
C PRO A 32 -2.29 14.11 -2.36
N ILE A 33 -1.05 13.73 -2.02
CA ILE A 33 -0.72 13.16 -0.72
C ILE A 33 -0.58 14.30 0.29
N ALA A 34 -1.52 14.38 1.23
CA ALA A 34 -1.56 15.38 2.29
C ALA A 34 -0.77 14.95 3.53
N GLU A 35 -0.85 13.66 3.88
CA GLU A 35 -0.19 13.10 5.05
C GLU A 35 0.40 11.71 4.75
N VAL A 36 1.53 11.40 5.36
CA VAL A 36 2.19 10.09 5.26
C VAL A 36 2.39 9.55 6.68
N LYS A 37 1.68 8.48 7.02
CA LYS A 37 1.78 7.82 8.32
C LYS A 37 2.54 6.51 8.21
N ALA A 38 3.50 6.28 9.09
CA ALA A 38 4.11 4.97 9.24
C ALA A 38 3.09 4.02 9.86
N MET A 39 2.88 2.86 9.23
CA MET A 39 1.99 1.82 9.74
C MET A 39 2.64 1.14 10.94
N ARG A 40 1.83 0.79 11.94
CA ARG A 40 2.28 -0.06 13.04
C ARG A 40 2.53 -1.48 12.51
N SER A 41 3.40 -2.24 13.17
CA SER A 41 3.70 -3.63 12.77
C SER A 41 2.44 -4.50 12.70
N GLU A 42 1.43 -4.21 13.53
CA GLU A 42 0.14 -4.90 13.57
C GLU A 42 -0.78 -4.55 12.39
N GLU A 43 -0.62 -3.38 11.78
CA GLU A 43 -1.40 -2.92 10.62
C GLU A 43 -0.75 -3.35 9.29
N ALA A 44 0.55 -3.67 9.33
CA ALA A 44 1.37 -4.11 8.21
C ALA A 44 1.09 -5.56 7.79
N VAL A 45 -0.16 -6.01 7.89
CA VAL A 45 -0.61 -7.28 7.33
C VAL A 45 -0.68 -7.11 5.82
N VAL A 46 0.46 -7.33 5.17
CA VAL A 46 0.47 -7.75 3.77
C VAL A 46 -0.19 -9.12 3.76
N CYS A 47 -1.27 -9.30 3.00
CA CYS A 47 -1.76 -10.63 2.67
C CYS A 47 -0.57 -11.43 2.13
N SER A 48 -0.02 -12.31 2.95
CA SER A 48 0.90 -13.35 2.51
C SER A 48 0.10 -14.23 1.55
N LEU A 49 0.26 -13.99 0.25
CA LEU A 49 -0.19 -14.84 -0.85
C LEU A 49 -1.45 -15.67 -0.52
N THR A 50 -2.65 -15.06 -0.64
CA THR A 50 -3.75 -15.88 -1.17
C THR A 50 -3.28 -16.28 -2.58
N GLY A 51 -3.11 -17.58 -2.82
CA GLY A 51 -2.31 -18.19 -3.89
C GLY A 51 -2.34 -17.52 -5.26
N SER A 52 -1.31 -17.79 -6.06
CA SER A 52 -1.27 -17.36 -7.47
C SER A 52 -2.58 -17.77 -8.16
N PRO A 53 -3.13 -17.00 -9.12
CA PRO A 53 -4.30 -17.40 -9.90
C PRO A 53 -4.19 -18.81 -10.52
N SER A 54 -2.95 -19.33 -10.65
CA SER A 54 -2.63 -20.70 -11.06
C SER A 54 -3.05 -21.80 -10.08
N ASP A 55 -3.26 -21.48 -8.78
CA ASP A 55 -3.83 -22.40 -7.78
C ASP A 55 -5.35 -22.59 -7.96
N TYR A 56 -6.01 -21.74 -8.76
CA TYR A 56 -7.46 -21.72 -8.97
C TYR A 56 -7.90 -22.31 -10.32
N ASN A 57 -7.12 -23.23 -10.88
CA ASN A 57 -7.51 -24.00 -12.07
C ASN A 57 -7.79 -25.47 -11.70
N GLU A 58 -8.72 -25.70 -10.76
CA GLU A 58 -9.43 -26.97 -10.67
C GLU A 58 -10.50 -26.99 -11.76
N ASP A 59 -10.24 -27.82 -12.76
CA ASP A 59 -11.15 -28.37 -13.77
C ASP A 59 -12.64 -28.33 -13.34
N TYR A 60 -13.48 -27.64 -14.12
CA TYR A 60 -14.93 -27.81 -14.11
C TYR A 60 -15.48 -27.84 -15.53
#